data_AF-A0A7J2JKV8-F1
#
_entry.id   AF-A0A7J2JKV8-F1
#
_cell.length_a   1.000
_cell.length_b   1.000
_cell.length_c   1.000
_cell.angle_alpha   90.00
_cell.angle_beta   90.00
_cell.angle_gamma   90.00
#
_symmetry.space_group_name_H-M   'P 1'
#
loop_
_entity.id
_entity.type
_entity.pdbx_description
1 polymer ?
#
loop_
_entity_poly.entity_id
_entity_poly.type
_entity_poly.pdbx_seq_one_letter_code
_entity_poly.pdbx_strand_id
1 'polypeptide(L)'
;MNKYDMLRILTDRRLKALLILGVLFLMNLGVVFGQTPGEEDVLKRLGCLICKIMNLFFYIAAAIASLVIVIAGIKWVGSGDDPGARTSAKNTIVNAIIGLIVILIATYLVWWLVNGFFTGGQADPTGFLNGCTEECNF
;
A
#
# COMPACT_ATOMS: atom_id res chain seq x y z
N MET A 1 -65.09 17.72 11.53
CA MET A 1 -64.08 17.72 10.45
C MET A 1 -63.81 16.27 10.06
N ASN A 2 -64.12 15.91 8.82
CA ASN A 2 -64.08 14.51 8.38
C ASN A 2 -62.66 14.08 8.00
N LYS A 3 -62.36 12.79 8.19
CA LYS A 3 -61.07 12.18 7.86
C LYS A 3 -60.64 12.40 6.41
N TYR A 4 -61.60 12.61 5.51
CA TYR A 4 -61.40 12.84 4.08
C TYR A 4 -61.04 14.29 3.73
N ASP A 5 -61.43 15.29 4.55
CA ASP A 5 -61.07 16.69 4.33
C ASP A 5 -59.56 16.91 4.52
N MET A 6 -58.97 16.19 5.48
CA MET A 6 -57.53 16.20 5.74
C MET A 6 -56.73 15.65 4.55
N LEU A 7 -57.26 14.64 3.85
CA LEU A 7 -56.57 14.00 2.72
C LEU A 7 -56.58 14.86 1.43
N ARG A 8 -57.48 15.83 1.32
CA ARG A 8 -57.49 16.78 0.18
C ARG A 8 -56.33 17.77 0.25
N ILE A 9 -55.98 18.24 1.45
CA ILE A 9 -54.82 19.11 1.66
C ILE A 9 -53.53 18.36 1.30
N LEU A 10 -53.43 17.08 1.67
CA LEU A 10 -52.27 16.25 1.32
C LEU A 10 -52.19 15.88 -0.17
N THR A 11 -53.28 15.95 -0.94
CA THR A 11 -53.31 15.55 -2.37
C THR A 11 -52.86 16.66 -3.31
N ASP A 12 -52.71 17.89 -2.82
CA ASP A 12 -52.25 19.01 -3.64
C ASP A 12 -50.83 18.76 -4.16
N ARG A 13 -50.69 18.63 -5.49
CA ARG A 13 -49.40 18.34 -6.15
C ARG A 13 -48.33 19.39 -5.80
N ARG A 14 -48.76 20.64 -5.59
CA ARG A 14 -47.89 21.75 -5.20
C ARG A 14 -47.39 21.62 -3.76
N LEU A 15 -48.24 21.11 -2.86
CA LEU A 15 -47.89 20.90 -1.45
C LEU A 15 -46.97 19.68 -1.28
N LYS A 16 -47.25 18.56 -1.96
CA LYS A 16 -46.36 17.39 -1.97
C LYS A 16 -44.98 17.72 -2.54
N ALA A 17 -44.91 18.52 -3.62
CA ALA A 17 -43.64 18.94 -4.22
C ALA A 17 -42.81 19.83 -3.26
N LEU A 18 -43.45 20.74 -2.51
CA LEU A 18 -42.80 21.57 -1.50
C LEU A 18 -42.25 20.75 -0.32
N LEU A 19 -42.99 19.74 0.15
CA LEU A 19 -42.51 18.84 1.22
C LEU A 19 -41.33 17.98 0.76
N ILE A 20 -41.35 17.45 -0.47
CA ILE A 20 -40.24 16.64 -1.01
C ILE A 20 -38.99 17.48 -1.24
N LEU A 21 -39.10 18.70 -1.79
CA LEU A 21 -37.97 19.61 -1.96
C LEU A 21 -37.38 20.06 -0.61
N GLY A 22 -38.22 20.33 0.39
CA GLY A 22 -37.76 20.65 1.75
C GLY A 22 -36.98 19.50 2.38
N VAL A 23 -37.45 18.26 2.24
CA VAL A 23 -36.76 17.06 2.73
C VAL A 23 -35.43 16.83 1.98
N LEU A 24 -35.40 17.04 0.66
CA LEU A 24 -34.17 16.92 -0.15
C LEU A 24 -33.13 18.00 0.20
N PHE A 25 -33.57 19.21 0.56
CA PHE A 25 -32.71 20.30 1.03
C PHE A 25 -32.13 20.02 2.42
N LEU A 26 -32.93 19.45 3.34
CA LEU A 26 -32.45 18.98 4.65
C LEU A 26 -31.46 17.82 4.52
N MET A 27 -31.68 16.92 3.56
CA MET A 27 -30.74 15.81 3.29
C MET A 27 -29.41 16.31 2.71
N ASN A 28 -29.40 17.35 1.87
CA ASN A 28 -28.15 17.94 1.36
C ASN A 28 -27.38 18.74 2.42
N LEU A 29 -28.06 19.39 3.37
CA LEU A 29 -27.39 20.11 4.46
C LEU A 29 -26.65 19.18 5.44
N GLY A 30 -27.10 17.92 5.57
CA GLY A 30 -26.44 16.91 6.40
C GLY A 30 -25.10 16.37 5.85
N VAL A 31 -24.80 16.59 4.56
CA VAL A 31 -23.60 16.04 3.91
C VAL A 31 -22.37 16.93 4.07
N VAL A 32 -22.55 18.21 4.44
CA VAL A 32 -21.45 19.20 4.48
C VAL A 32 -20.68 19.22 5.81
N PHE A 33 -21.24 18.73 6.91
CA PHE A 33 -20.58 18.76 8.24
C PHE A 33 -19.93 17.44 8.67
N GLY A 34 -19.78 16.48 7.75
CA GLY A 34 -19.27 15.12 8.05
C GLY A 34 -17.75 14.93 7.95
N GLN A 35 -16.93 15.98 7.83
CA GLN A 35 -15.46 15.86 7.84
C GLN A 35 -14.87 16.39 9.15
N THR A 36 -15.16 15.70 10.25
CA THR A 36 -14.17 15.64 11.34
C THR A 36 -13.01 14.78 10.83
N PRO A 37 -11.74 15.19 10.97
CA PRO A 37 -10.60 14.30 10.74
C PRO A 37 -10.76 13.13 11.72
N GLY A 38 -11.38 12.07 11.23
CA GLY A 38 -11.74 10.90 12.00
C GLY A 38 -10.48 10.13 12.34
N GLU A 39 -10.58 9.26 13.32
CA GLU A 39 -9.57 8.29 13.76
C GLU A 39 -8.86 7.55 12.59
N GLU A 40 -9.52 7.46 11.43
CA GLU A 40 -8.99 6.93 10.17
C GLU A 40 -7.73 7.67 9.65
N ASP A 41 -7.56 8.97 9.93
CA ASP A 41 -6.38 9.74 9.51
C ASP A 41 -5.13 9.36 10.30
N VAL A 42 -5.28 8.96 11.57
CA VAL A 42 -4.15 8.56 12.42
C VAL A 42 -3.63 7.19 11.99
N LEU A 43 -4.52 6.25 11.69
CA LEU A 43 -4.15 4.93 11.18
C LEU A 43 -3.48 5.03 9.80
N LYS A 44 -3.97 5.90 8.91
CA LYS A 44 -3.32 6.18 7.62
C LYS A 44 -1.93 6.82 7.79
N ARG A 45 -1.77 7.78 8.71
CA ARG A 45 -0.46 8.38 9.02
C ARG A 45 0.53 7.37 9.58
N LEU A 46 0.08 6.46 10.45
CA LEU A 46 0.91 5.38 11.00
C LEU A 46 1.30 4.37 9.91
N GLY A 47 0.35 3.96 9.07
CA GLY A 47 0.61 3.10 7.91
C GLY A 47 1.65 3.72 6.96
N CYS A 48 1.49 5.00 6.65
CA CYS A 48 2.42 5.74 5.80
C CYS A 48 3.83 5.83 6.40
N LEU A 49 3.96 6.06 7.71
CA LEU A 49 5.26 6.07 8.39
C LEU A 49 5.97 4.72 8.29
N ILE A 50 5.27 3.63 8.57
CA ILE A 50 5.81 2.26 8.49
C ILE A 50 6.26 1.95 7.07
N CYS A 51 5.43 2.29 6.09
CA CYS A 51 5.72 2.16 4.67
C CYS A 51 6.99 2.91 4.25
N LYS A 52 7.13 4.17 4.68
CA LYS A 52 8.29 5.00 4.34
C LYS A 52 9.58 4.45 4.93
N ILE A 53 9.52 3.93 6.16
CA ILE A 53 10.65 3.28 6.82
C ILE A 53 11.02 2.00 6.07
N MET A 54 10.06 1.13 5.77
CA MET A 54 10.28 -0.11 5.02
C MET A 54 10.93 0.14 3.65
N ASN A 55 10.43 1.11 2.89
CA ASN A 55 11.00 1.46 1.59
C ASN A 55 12.46 1.95 1.72
N LEU A 56 12.75 2.78 2.75
CA LEU A 56 14.10 3.23 3.04
C LEU A 56 15.05 2.05 3.35
N PHE A 57 14.60 1.05 4.10
CA PHE A 57 15.39 -0.16 4.36
C PHE A 57 15.73 -0.92 3.08
N PHE A 58 14.77 -1.08 2.16
CA PHE A 58 15.04 -1.74 0.87
C PHE A 58 16.05 -0.98 0.01
N TYR A 59 15.95 0.35 -0.05
CA TYR A 59 16.93 1.18 -0.78
C TYR A 59 18.35 1.03 -0.21
N ILE A 60 18.49 1.08 1.12
CA ILE A 60 19.80 0.92 1.78
C ILE A 60 20.35 -0.49 1.55
N ALA A 61 19.51 -1.52 1.70
CA ALA A 61 19.90 -2.91 1.47
C ALA A 61 20.36 -3.14 0.02
N ALA A 62 19.63 -2.61 -0.96
CA ALA A 62 19.99 -2.69 -2.37
C ALA A 62 21.31 -1.97 -2.67
N ALA A 63 21.51 -0.77 -2.09
CA ALA A 63 22.75 -0.02 -2.25
C ALA A 63 23.97 -0.78 -1.69
N ILE A 64 23.87 -1.30 -0.46
CA ILE A 64 24.97 -2.07 0.17
C ILE A 64 25.27 -3.34 -0.61
N ALA A 65 24.23 -4.10 -1.00
CA ALA A 65 24.39 -5.32 -1.78
C ALA A 65 25.10 -5.06 -3.12
N SER A 66 24.71 -4.00 -3.84
CA SER A 66 25.35 -3.63 -5.10
C SER A 66 26.85 -3.32 -4.93
N LEU A 67 27.21 -2.65 -3.83
CA LEU A 67 28.60 -2.24 -3.54
C LEU A 67 29.48 -3.45 -3.20
N VAL A 68 28.96 -4.40 -2.42
CA VAL A 68 29.66 -5.67 -2.11
C VAL A 68 29.91 -6.48 -3.38
N ILE A 69 28.93 -6.55 -4.29
CA ILE A 69 29.06 -7.27 -5.57
C ILE A 69 30.18 -6.67 -6.42
N VAL A 70 30.24 -5.33 -6.52
CA VAL A 70 31.30 -4.64 -7.30
C VAL A 70 32.68 -4.92 -6.71
N ILE A 71 32.86 -4.78 -5.40
CA ILE A 71 34.15 -5.02 -4.73
C ILE A 71 34.60 -6.47 -4.92
N ALA A 72 33.70 -7.42 -4.73
CA ALA A 72 34.01 -8.84 -4.90
C ALA A 72 34.29 -9.20 -6.37
N GLY A 73 33.61 -8.54 -7.31
CA GLY A 73 33.84 -8.69 -8.75
C GLY A 73 35.23 -8.23 -9.18
N ILE A 74 35.66 -7.05 -8.74
CA ILE A 74 37.01 -6.53 -9.02
C ILE A 74 38.07 -7.47 -8.43
N LYS A 75 37.86 -7.93 -7.19
CA LYS A 75 38.75 -8.91 -6.54
C LYS A 75 38.84 -10.21 -7.33
N TRP A 76 37.72 -10.71 -7.87
CA TRP A 76 37.68 -11.95 -8.63
C TRP A 76 38.48 -11.85 -9.94
N VAL A 77 38.34 -10.75 -10.69
CA VAL A 77 39.06 -10.54 -11.95
C VAL A 77 40.55 -10.29 -11.70
N GLY A 78 40.91 -9.58 -10.64
CA GLY A 78 42.30 -9.26 -10.28
C GLY A 78 43.10 -10.43 -9.69
N SER A 79 42.47 -11.54 -9.33
CA SER A 79 43.13 -12.64 -8.58
C SER A 79 44.10 -13.52 -9.37
N GLY A 80 44.33 -13.26 -10.67
CA GLY A 80 45.44 -13.87 -11.42
C GLY A 80 45.44 -15.41 -11.36
N ASP A 81 46.55 -16.06 -11.03
CA ASP A 81 46.65 -17.52 -11.00
C ASP A 81 46.52 -18.14 -9.59
N ASP A 82 46.13 -17.35 -8.59
CA ASP A 82 45.91 -17.87 -7.24
C ASP A 82 44.48 -18.48 -7.12
N PRO A 83 44.34 -19.82 -7.06
CA PRO A 83 43.05 -20.48 -6.97
C PRO A 83 42.33 -20.17 -5.65
N GLY A 84 43.07 -19.84 -4.57
CA GLY A 84 42.51 -19.51 -3.27
C GLY A 84 41.77 -18.18 -3.30
N ALA A 85 42.42 -17.13 -3.80
CA ALA A 85 41.83 -15.81 -3.94
C ALA A 85 40.61 -15.80 -4.87
N ARG A 86 40.68 -16.55 -6.00
CA ARG A 86 39.55 -16.71 -6.93
C ARG A 86 38.35 -17.39 -6.27
N THR A 87 38.57 -18.46 -5.50
CA THR A 87 37.49 -19.20 -4.85
C THR A 87 36.84 -18.37 -3.74
N SER A 88 37.64 -17.66 -2.95
CA SER A 88 37.12 -16.74 -1.93
C SER A 88 36.23 -15.66 -2.53
N ALA A 89 36.67 -15.01 -3.62
CA ALA A 89 35.88 -13.97 -4.28
C ALA A 89 34.57 -14.50 -4.88
N LYS A 90 34.58 -15.72 -5.47
CA LYS A 90 33.37 -16.38 -5.95
C LYS A 90 32.36 -16.61 -4.82
N ASN A 91 32.81 -17.14 -3.68
CA ASN A 91 31.93 -17.40 -2.55
C ASN A 91 31.33 -16.08 -2.00
N THR A 92 32.09 -14.99 -1.99
CA THR A 92 31.55 -13.67 -1.60
C THR A 92 30.46 -13.19 -2.55
N ILE A 93 30.66 -13.31 -3.88
CA ILE A 93 29.65 -12.93 -4.88
C ILE A 93 28.40 -13.78 -4.72
N VAL A 94 28.56 -15.10 -4.59
CA VAL A 94 27.44 -16.04 -4.44
C VAL A 94 26.66 -15.72 -3.16
N ASN A 95 27.33 -15.47 -2.04
CA ASN A 95 26.66 -15.10 -0.79
C ASN A 95 25.88 -13.77 -0.92
N ALA A 96 26.43 -12.78 -1.62
CA ALA A 96 25.74 -11.52 -1.88
C ALA A 96 24.49 -11.72 -2.76
N ILE A 97 24.58 -12.55 -3.80
CA ILE A 97 23.46 -12.89 -4.69
C ILE A 97 22.37 -13.66 -3.93
N ILE A 98 22.75 -14.63 -3.09
CA ILE A 98 21.80 -15.37 -2.25
C ILE A 98 21.01 -14.41 -1.36
N GLY A 99 21.69 -13.43 -0.73
CA GLY A 99 21.01 -12.40 0.06
C GLY A 99 19.98 -11.60 -0.75
N LEU A 100 20.32 -11.22 -1.99
CA LEU A 100 19.40 -10.52 -2.88
C LEU A 100 18.19 -11.38 -3.27
N ILE A 101 18.43 -12.66 -3.57
CA ILE A 101 17.38 -13.62 -3.93
C ILE A 101 16.43 -13.85 -2.74
N VAL A 102 16.96 -13.96 -1.52
CA VAL A 102 16.14 -14.14 -0.32
C VAL A 102 15.17 -12.98 -0.13
N ILE A 103 15.58 -11.74 -0.40
CA ILE A 103 14.70 -10.57 -0.33
C ILE A 103 13.54 -10.68 -1.34
N LEU A 104 13.84 -11.09 -2.57
CA LEU A 104 12.83 -11.27 -3.61
C LEU A 104 11.84 -12.40 -3.29
N ILE A 105 12.33 -13.51 -2.75
CA ILE A 105 11.48 -14.64 -2.36
C ILE A 105 10.66 -14.29 -1.11
N ALA A 106 11.22 -13.53 -0.16
CA ALA A 106 10.53 -13.14 1.06
C ALA A 106 9.28 -12.30 0.77
N THR A 107 9.39 -11.29 -0.11
CA THR A 107 8.25 -10.46 -0.51
C THR A 107 7.17 -11.29 -1.20
N TYR A 108 7.56 -12.21 -2.08
CA TYR A 108 6.65 -13.14 -2.74
C TYR A 108 5.92 -14.05 -1.74
N LEU A 109 6.65 -14.67 -0.80
CA LEU A 109 6.08 -15.57 0.19
C LEU A 109 5.13 -14.86 1.14
N VAL A 110 5.50 -13.68 1.66
CA VAL A 110 4.63 -12.90 2.55
C VAL A 110 3.35 -12.51 1.84
N TRP A 111 3.43 -12.05 0.60
CA TRP A 111 2.27 -11.70 -0.19
C TRP A 111 1.37 -12.93 -0.42
N TRP A 112 1.93 -14.09 -0.74
CA TRP A 112 1.16 -15.33 -0.95
C TRP A 112 0.55 -15.87 0.36
N LEU A 113 1.22 -15.70 1.48
CA LEU A 113 0.68 -16.06 2.80
C LEU A 113 -0.52 -15.17 3.19
N VAL A 114 -0.49 -13.88 2.85
CA VAL A 114 -1.58 -12.96 3.20
C VAL A 114 -2.72 -13.02 2.19
N ASN A 115 -2.42 -13.03 0.89
CA ASN A 115 -3.42 -12.94 -0.16
C ASN A 115 -3.69 -14.28 -0.84
N GLY A 116 -2.68 -15.11 -1.07
CA GLY A 116 -2.87 -16.44 -1.68
C GLY A 116 -3.66 -17.40 -0.79
N PHE A 117 -3.38 -17.40 0.52
CA PHE A 117 -4.09 -18.26 1.48
C PHE A 117 -5.50 -17.76 1.84
N PHE A 118 -5.73 -16.44 1.90
CA PHE A 118 -7.02 -15.89 2.34
C PHE A 118 -7.89 -15.33 1.20
N THR A 119 -7.31 -14.88 0.09
CA THR A 119 -8.04 -14.14 -0.97
C THR A 119 -7.78 -14.62 -2.41
N GLY A 120 -6.89 -15.59 -2.63
CA GLY A 120 -6.60 -16.20 -3.94
C GLY A 120 -5.94 -15.27 -4.98
N GLY A 121 -5.32 -14.16 -4.57
CA GLY A 121 -4.75 -13.18 -5.52
C GLY A 121 -3.46 -13.62 -6.24
N GLN A 122 -2.91 -12.75 -7.10
CA GLN A 122 -1.62 -12.93 -7.79
C GLN A 122 -0.44 -12.20 -7.13
N ALA A 123 0.69 -12.89 -7.03
CA ALA A 123 1.88 -12.38 -6.37
C ALA A 123 2.59 -11.27 -7.14
N ASP A 124 2.61 -10.08 -6.54
CA ASP A 124 3.41 -8.94 -6.97
C ASP A 124 4.64 -8.79 -6.06
N PRO A 125 5.86 -9.08 -6.53
CA PRO A 125 7.10 -8.91 -5.75
C PRO A 125 7.40 -7.44 -5.42
N THR A 126 6.71 -6.50 -6.07
CA THR A 126 6.81 -5.05 -5.80
C THR A 126 5.59 -4.49 -5.08
N GLY A 127 4.61 -5.33 -4.72
CA GLY A 127 3.35 -4.88 -4.11
C GLY A 127 3.54 -4.11 -2.80
N PHE A 128 4.59 -4.43 -2.04
CA PHE A 128 4.93 -3.70 -0.81
C PHE A 128 5.50 -2.30 -1.10
N LEU A 129 6.19 -2.12 -2.23
CA LEU A 129 6.75 -0.83 -2.64
C LEU A 129 5.67 0.08 -3.25
N ASN A 130 4.77 -0.48 -4.06
CA ASN A 130 3.72 0.26 -4.75
C ASN A 130 2.50 0.55 -3.87
N GLY A 131 2.07 -0.39 -3.02
CA GLY A 131 0.93 -0.17 -2.10
C GLY A 131 1.16 1.00 -1.14
N CYS A 132 2.41 1.16 -0.68
CA CYS A 132 2.79 2.26 0.20
C CYS A 132 2.69 3.66 -0.41
N THR A 133 2.60 3.79 -1.73
CA THR A 133 2.43 5.10 -2.39
C THR A 133 0.97 5.55 -2.43
N GLU A 134 0.01 4.61 -2.43
CA GLU A 134 -1.42 4.91 -2.46
C GLU A 134 -1.96 5.24 -1.05
N GLU A 135 -1.45 4.59 0.00
CA GLU A 135 -1.80 4.91 1.39
C GLU A 135 -1.27 6.28 1.88
N CYS A 136 -0.26 6.85 1.23
CA CYS A 136 0.43 8.07 1.65
C CYS A 136 0.02 9.35 0.88
N ASN A 137 -0.87 9.24 -0.12
CA ASN A 137 -1.28 10.38 -0.93
C ASN A 137 -2.47 11.09 -0.27
N PHE A 138 -2.20 12.17 0.46
CA PHE A 138 -3.19 13.05 1.08
C PHE A 138 -3.83 14.01 0.07
#